data_AF-A0A8J5N3P0-F1
#
_entry.id   AF-A0A8J5N3P0-F1
#
_cell.length_a   1.000
_cell.length_b   1.000
_cell.length_c   1.000
_cell.angle_alpha   90.00
_cell.angle_beta   90.00
_cell.angle_gamma   90.00
#
_symmetry.space_group_name_H-M   'P 1'
#
loop_
_entity.id
_entity.type
_entity.pdbx_description
1 polymer ?
#
loop_
_entity_poly.entity_id
_entity_poly.type
_entity_poly.pdbx_seq_one_letter_code
_entity_poly.pdbx_strand_id
1 'polypeptide(L)'
;MPGKFPQLVERSHVKEFLDSFDIVLTDCDGLMTPRVSIMDDHELYMAEFADEILSRSSSSKMLSEDKFLAIISHLRNPQEKVSPKFKWWVKTKCFRLLDLPKHGLKDVLVIPKKGATVSRSSRSYLKVVNTCKLYHIIHKLHSQSIPHTGYKKILREASKEYYGIARSYVQQYCNTCPTCQRVGPTPPVKHGTSKKFLDRYQINLISMIHCPDGSYNHIGHVTDHITKLHVLFPLKTITTDEVSTMIEERVLAYLGPLHMFLSDVGRKILNLHTIDYFTHWPGDDGERNSQLIEDELTKMKAKSSSDDFPWASWLPRIMFNLNTAVHRVLWCANAPIGKANEALNQLRALGKKIFYVTNNSSKSREEYAQKCKKLGFIADKEEIVCTAYVTALYLKQKNFNKKVYIVGASGITQELDNVGIAHTGIEPEPFSGDVFDLKDTLKLDPEVGAVTVGLDPYISFPKVMRAASYLSDPDCLFIATNTDEKFPLSSSNLVMPGAGAIVKCVETVAERSPVVMGKPSVKMFSSIRDQYQLDPSRTLMIGDRCNTDILFGKNCGLHTMVVLSGVTEMKDLEAWAASSDEEKHKLLADYYLPQLDDLIPLLE
;
A
#
# COMPACT_ATOMS: atom_id res chain seq x y z
N MET A 1 -38.19 -15.29 -10.92
CA MET A 1 -38.27 -15.85 -9.55
C MET A 1 -37.21 -15.15 -8.72
N PRO A 2 -37.40 -14.92 -7.41
CA PRO A 2 -36.32 -14.36 -6.57
C PRO A 2 -35.09 -15.28 -6.64
N GLY A 3 -33.89 -14.70 -6.69
CA GLY A 3 -32.65 -15.47 -6.68
C GLY A 3 -32.51 -16.24 -5.38
N LYS A 4 -32.02 -17.48 -5.42
CA LYS A 4 -31.77 -18.26 -4.20
C LYS A 4 -30.66 -17.57 -3.40
N PHE A 5 -30.98 -17.14 -2.17
CA PHE A 5 -30.00 -16.52 -1.29
C PHE A 5 -28.87 -17.53 -0.94
N PRO A 6 -27.60 -17.11 -0.91
CA PRO A 6 -26.48 -17.99 -0.57
C PRO A 6 -26.66 -18.63 0.81
N GLN A 7 -26.31 -19.91 0.96
CA GLN A 7 -26.42 -20.60 2.24
C GLN A 7 -25.20 -20.31 3.12
N LEU A 8 -25.43 -19.95 4.39
CA LEU A 8 -24.35 -19.89 5.37
C LEU A 8 -23.85 -21.32 5.64
N VAL A 9 -22.53 -21.53 5.64
CA VAL A 9 -21.99 -22.83 6.05
C VAL A 9 -22.04 -22.94 7.57
N GLU A 10 -22.88 -23.85 8.06
CA GLU A 10 -23.10 -24.11 9.48
C GLU A 10 -22.69 -25.54 9.85
N ARG A 11 -22.43 -25.77 11.14
CA ARG A 11 -21.96 -27.06 11.65
C ARG A 11 -22.91 -28.23 11.35
N SER A 12 -24.21 -27.97 11.29
CA SER A 12 -25.24 -28.96 10.96
C SER A 12 -25.10 -29.56 9.56
N HIS A 13 -24.56 -28.79 8.61
CA HIS A 13 -24.47 -29.18 7.19
C HIS A 13 -23.03 -29.25 6.67
N VAL A 14 -22.01 -28.96 7.51
CA VAL A 14 -20.60 -28.94 7.09
C VAL A 14 -20.15 -30.27 6.47
N LYS A 15 -20.65 -31.40 6.97
CA LYS A 15 -20.33 -32.71 6.41
C LYS A 15 -20.84 -32.86 4.99
N GLU A 16 -22.12 -32.56 4.74
CA GLU A 16 -22.73 -32.60 3.40
C GLU A 16 -22.02 -31.63 2.45
N PHE A 17 -21.70 -30.43 2.94
CA PHE A 17 -20.92 -29.45 2.21
C PHE A 17 -19.55 -30.01 1.80
N LEU A 18 -18.75 -30.52 2.75
CA LEU A 18 -17.44 -31.11 2.47
C LEU A 18 -17.54 -32.35 1.57
N ASP A 19 -18.61 -33.14 1.70
CA ASP A 19 -18.84 -34.31 0.86
C ASP A 19 -19.21 -33.92 -0.57
N SER A 20 -19.58 -32.67 -0.85
CA SER A 20 -19.98 -32.19 -2.18
C SER A 20 -18.80 -31.88 -3.11
N PHE A 21 -17.60 -31.68 -2.58
CA PHE A 21 -16.42 -31.33 -3.38
C PHE A 21 -15.13 -31.99 -2.88
N ASP A 22 -14.20 -32.23 -3.80
CA ASP A 22 -12.88 -32.81 -3.52
C ASP A 22 -11.75 -31.82 -3.79
N ILE A 23 -12.04 -30.77 -4.55
CA ILE A 23 -11.09 -29.75 -5.00
C ILE A 23 -11.57 -28.36 -4.55
N VAL A 24 -10.65 -27.55 -4.07
CA VAL A 24 -10.88 -26.15 -3.67
C VAL A 24 -9.99 -25.25 -4.49
N LEU A 25 -10.58 -24.34 -5.25
CA LEU A 25 -9.92 -23.22 -5.92
C LEU A 25 -10.15 -22.00 -5.05
N THR A 26 -9.09 -21.31 -4.66
CA THR A 26 -9.19 -20.12 -3.82
C THR A 26 -8.50 -18.94 -4.48
N ASP A 27 -9.15 -17.78 -4.47
CA ASP A 27 -8.49 -16.55 -4.90
C ASP A 27 -7.29 -16.23 -4.00
N CYS A 28 -6.16 -15.84 -4.59
CA CYS A 28 -4.94 -15.52 -3.87
C CYS A 28 -4.39 -14.13 -4.22
N ASP A 29 -5.24 -13.25 -4.75
CA ASP A 29 -4.85 -11.88 -5.06
C ASP A 29 -4.58 -11.08 -3.78
N GLY A 30 -3.33 -10.63 -3.62
CA GLY A 30 -2.95 -9.72 -2.54
C GLY A 30 -1.77 -8.86 -2.97
N LEU A 31 -2.02 -7.56 -3.12
CA LEU A 31 -1.08 -6.58 -3.63
C LEU A 31 0.27 -6.63 -2.90
N MET A 32 1.34 -6.80 -3.66
CA MET A 32 2.73 -6.65 -3.21
C MET A 32 3.21 -5.24 -3.53
N THR A 33 3.82 -4.57 -2.55
CA THR A 33 4.92 -3.63 -2.81
C THR A 33 6.22 -4.27 -2.25
N PRO A 34 7.39 -4.08 -2.88
CA PRO A 34 8.63 -4.67 -2.40
C PRO A 34 9.08 -3.96 -1.11
N ARG A 35 9.50 -4.73 -0.10
CA ARG A 35 10.41 -4.26 0.96
C ARG A 35 11.67 -5.12 0.91
N VAL A 36 12.78 -4.49 0.54
CA VAL A 36 14.14 -5.04 0.60
C VAL A 36 14.54 -5.19 2.08
N SER A 37 15.08 -6.34 2.47
CA SER A 37 15.62 -6.59 3.80
C SER A 37 17.05 -6.07 3.89
N ILE A 38 17.32 -5.11 4.78
CA ILE A 38 18.65 -4.55 5.04
C ILE A 38 18.89 -4.62 6.54
N MET A 39 19.75 -5.53 7.02
CA MET A 39 20.32 -5.38 8.36
C MET A 39 21.85 -5.52 8.35
N ASP A 40 22.44 -6.42 7.57
CA ASP A 40 23.92 -6.51 7.46
C ASP A 40 24.49 -5.64 6.31
N ASP A 41 23.75 -5.46 5.23
CA ASP A 41 24.14 -4.57 4.12
C ASP A 41 24.07 -3.07 4.48
N HIS A 42 23.44 -2.70 5.61
CA HIS A 42 23.20 -1.28 5.94
C HIS A 42 24.48 -0.55 6.31
N GLU A 43 25.37 -1.19 7.06
CA GLU A 43 26.66 -0.60 7.44
C GLU A 43 27.58 -0.46 6.22
N LEU A 44 27.65 -1.49 5.38
CA LEU A 44 28.45 -1.49 4.15
C LEU A 44 27.95 -0.42 3.18
N TYR A 45 26.64 -0.39 2.93
CA TYR A 45 26.00 0.65 2.11
C TYR A 45 26.27 2.06 2.63
N MET A 46 26.14 2.26 3.95
CA MET A 46 26.39 3.57 4.55
C MET A 46 27.89 3.91 4.57
N ALA A 47 28.80 2.95 4.53
CA ALA A 47 30.23 3.20 4.36
C ALA A 47 30.54 3.66 2.92
N GLU A 48 30.05 2.95 1.91
CA GLU A 48 30.18 3.32 0.49
C GLU A 48 29.60 4.72 0.20
N PHE A 49 28.43 5.03 0.78
CA PHE A 49 27.80 6.34 0.67
C PHE A 49 28.64 7.46 1.30
N ALA A 50 29.35 7.18 2.41
CA ALA A 50 30.26 8.15 3.02
C ALA A 50 31.41 8.50 2.09
N ASP A 51 31.98 7.49 1.43
CA ASP A 51 33.09 7.67 0.47
C ASP A 51 32.63 8.36 -0.81
N GLU A 52 31.39 8.12 -1.25
CA GLU A 52 30.77 8.86 -2.34
C GLU A 52 30.57 10.36 -2.02
N ILE A 53 30.14 10.70 -0.79
CA ILE A 53 30.05 12.10 -0.36
C ILE A 53 31.45 12.75 -0.33
N LEU A 54 32.48 12.01 0.08
CA LEU A 54 33.86 12.49 0.06
C LEU A 54 34.37 12.76 -1.36
N SER A 55 34.04 11.89 -2.32
CA SER A 55 34.49 12.04 -3.71
C SER A 55 33.77 13.19 -4.43
N ARG A 56 32.50 13.43 -4.09
CA ARG A 56 31.66 14.49 -4.71
C ARG A 56 31.78 15.85 -4.04
N SER A 57 32.22 15.93 -2.79
CA SER A 57 32.26 17.20 -2.05
C SER A 57 33.66 17.81 -1.99
N SER A 58 33.75 19.11 -2.23
CA SER A 58 34.91 19.93 -1.85
C SER A 58 34.95 20.24 -0.34
N SER A 59 34.05 19.62 0.45
CA SER A 59 33.81 20.02 1.83
C SER A 59 34.85 19.43 2.79
N SER A 60 35.68 20.31 3.34
CA SER A 60 36.78 19.99 4.28
C SER A 60 36.35 19.46 5.67
N LYS A 61 35.08 19.05 5.85
CA LYS A 61 34.56 18.58 7.14
C LYS A 61 34.73 17.07 7.31
N MET A 62 34.32 16.25 6.34
CA MET A 62 34.52 14.79 6.41
C MET A 62 35.95 14.43 6.05
N LEU A 63 36.50 13.42 6.73
CA LEU A 63 37.87 12.94 6.52
C LEU A 63 37.84 11.44 6.23
N SER A 64 38.51 11.03 5.15
CA SER A 64 38.84 9.61 4.95
C SER A 64 39.77 9.13 6.07
N GLU A 65 39.83 7.83 6.26
CA GLU A 65 40.72 7.22 7.25
C GLU A 65 42.18 7.61 7.02
N ASP A 66 42.67 7.53 5.78
CA ASP A 66 44.04 7.93 5.42
C ASP A 66 44.34 9.38 5.77
N LYS A 67 43.41 10.30 5.48
CA LYS A 67 43.58 11.72 5.80
C LYS A 67 43.57 11.95 7.31
N PHE A 68 42.71 11.24 8.03
CA PHE A 68 42.64 11.32 9.49
C PHE A 68 43.95 10.86 10.14
N LEU A 69 44.48 9.72 9.71
CA LEU A 69 45.74 9.17 10.21
C LEU A 69 46.95 10.04 9.83
N ALA A 70 46.97 10.59 8.61
CA ALA A 70 48.02 11.52 8.18
C ALA A 70 48.10 12.77 9.05
N ILE A 71 46.95 13.30 9.51
CA ILE A 71 46.93 14.44 10.44
C ILE A 71 47.54 14.05 11.79
N ILE A 72 47.16 12.89 12.33
CA ILE A 72 47.70 12.40 13.61
C ILE A 72 49.21 12.19 13.51
N SER A 73 49.70 11.54 12.45
CA SER A 73 51.14 11.34 12.22
C SER A 73 51.88 12.67 12.21
N HIS A 74 51.38 13.63 11.44
CA HIS A 74 52.00 14.95 11.33
C HIS A 74 52.02 15.72 12.67
N LEU A 75 50.97 15.61 13.48
CA LEU A 75 50.92 16.25 14.79
C LEU A 75 51.84 15.59 15.83
N ARG A 76 52.08 14.28 15.73
CA ARG A 76 53.06 13.57 16.57
C ARG A 76 54.50 13.88 16.16
N ASN A 77 54.76 13.96 14.86
CA ASN A 77 56.09 14.16 14.29
C ASN A 77 56.12 15.39 13.35
N PRO A 78 56.17 16.63 13.88
CA PRO A 78 56.12 17.84 13.05
C PRO A 78 57.27 17.99 12.04
N GLN A 79 58.37 17.27 12.25
CA GLN A 79 59.56 17.25 11.39
C GLN A 79 59.37 16.40 10.13
N GLU A 80 58.29 15.62 10.03
CA GLU A 80 57.97 14.81 8.86
C GLU A 80 57.74 15.68 7.61
N LYS A 81 58.36 15.30 6.48
CA LYS A 81 58.25 16.04 5.21
C LYS A 81 56.89 15.78 4.56
N VAL A 82 55.93 16.65 4.86
CA VAL A 82 54.61 16.70 4.19
C VAL A 82 54.44 17.97 3.35
N SER A 83 53.49 17.99 2.42
CA SER A 83 53.31 19.11 1.49
C SER A 83 52.97 20.43 2.20
N PRO A 84 53.44 21.60 1.71
CA PRO A 84 53.11 22.90 2.31
C PRO A 84 51.60 23.17 2.41
N LYS A 85 50.84 22.73 1.40
CA LYS A 85 49.37 22.85 1.37
C LYS A 85 48.72 22.05 2.51
N PHE A 86 49.21 20.86 2.79
CA PHE A 86 48.72 20.04 3.91
C PHE A 86 49.07 20.66 5.26
N LYS A 87 50.32 21.11 5.46
CA LYS A 87 50.74 21.82 6.70
C LYS A 87 49.88 23.06 6.96
N TRP A 88 49.67 23.87 5.93
CA TRP A 88 48.82 25.06 6.01
C TRP A 88 47.38 24.69 6.39
N TRP A 89 46.81 23.67 5.75
CA TRP A 89 45.45 23.22 6.04
C TRP A 89 45.28 22.70 7.47
N VAL A 90 46.22 21.89 7.97
CA VAL A 90 46.21 21.39 9.35
C VAL A 90 46.23 22.55 10.35
N LYS A 91 47.11 23.54 10.10
CA LYS A 91 47.22 24.75 10.92
C LYS A 91 45.94 25.59 10.88
N THR A 92 45.38 25.81 9.70
CA THR A 92 44.15 26.61 9.49
C THR A 92 42.93 26.00 10.17
N LYS A 93 42.82 24.67 10.21
CA LYS A 93 41.75 23.97 10.91
C LYS A 93 41.97 23.85 12.43
N CYS A 94 43.15 24.24 12.92
CA CYS A 94 43.52 24.20 14.34
C CYS A 94 43.40 22.79 14.96
N PHE A 95 43.77 21.75 14.20
CA PHE A 95 43.79 20.37 14.72
C PHE A 95 44.80 20.22 15.86
N ARG A 96 44.44 19.46 16.89
CA ARG A 96 45.30 19.16 18.05
C ARG A 96 45.09 17.72 18.52
N LEU A 97 46.11 17.16 19.16
CA LEU A 97 46.00 15.90 19.91
C LEU A 97 45.81 16.23 21.39
N LEU A 98 44.86 15.55 22.03
CA LEU A 98 44.63 15.63 23.48
C LEU A 98 44.58 14.23 24.07
N ASP A 99 45.21 14.08 25.24
CA ASP A 99 45.03 12.91 26.08
C ASP A 99 43.80 13.07 26.97
N LEU A 100 42.93 12.04 26.98
CA LEU A 100 41.73 11.98 27.80
C LEU A 100 41.87 10.82 28.81
N PRO A 101 42.68 10.98 29.87
CA PRO A 101 43.02 9.89 30.79
C PRO A 101 41.81 9.29 31.51
N LYS A 102 40.75 10.07 31.76
CA LYS A 102 39.50 9.59 32.38
C LYS A 102 38.74 8.54 31.55
N HIS A 103 39.05 8.40 30.26
CA HIS A 103 38.43 7.43 29.36
C HIS A 103 39.45 6.46 28.75
N GLY A 104 40.70 6.47 29.23
CA GLY A 104 41.78 5.62 28.68
C GLY A 104 42.19 5.93 27.24
N LEU A 105 41.82 7.10 26.70
CA LEU A 105 42.11 7.47 25.31
C LEU A 105 43.32 8.41 25.26
N LYS A 106 44.31 8.07 24.44
CA LYS A 106 45.47 8.92 24.12
C LYS A 106 45.37 9.41 22.67
N ASP A 107 45.98 10.56 22.40
CA ASP A 107 46.05 11.15 21.05
C ASP A 107 44.69 11.33 20.35
N VAL A 108 43.69 11.84 21.08
CA VAL A 108 42.39 12.13 20.48
C VAL A 108 42.49 13.40 19.63
N LEU A 109 42.24 13.26 18.33
CA LEU A 109 42.24 14.38 17.40
C LEU A 109 41.03 15.29 17.65
N VAL A 110 41.29 16.58 17.85
CA VAL A 110 40.26 17.57 18.18
C VAL A 110 40.44 18.90 17.43
N ILE A 111 39.37 19.69 17.38
CA ILE A 111 39.40 21.11 16.98
C ILE A 111 38.76 22.01 18.05
N PRO A 112 39.17 23.27 18.21
CA PRO A 112 38.53 24.20 19.15
C PRO A 112 37.12 24.61 18.70
N LYS A 113 36.21 24.78 19.66
CA LYS A 113 34.87 25.36 19.40
C LYS A 113 34.99 26.85 19.04
N LYS A 114 34.08 27.35 18.21
CA LYS A 114 34.06 28.76 17.78
C LYS A 114 33.92 29.68 19.01
N GLY A 115 34.89 30.57 19.22
CA GLY A 115 34.92 31.50 20.36
C GLY A 115 35.53 30.96 21.66
N ALA A 116 36.08 29.74 21.68
CA ALA A 116 36.73 29.20 22.86
C ALA A 116 38.11 29.85 23.09
N THR A 117 38.34 30.43 24.27
CA THR A 117 39.68 30.76 24.77
C THR A 117 40.45 29.47 25.05
N VAL A 118 41.78 29.50 24.87
CA VAL A 118 42.66 28.33 25.00
C VAL A 118 42.70 27.85 26.46
N SER A 119 41.67 27.12 26.85
CA SER A 119 41.50 26.47 28.15
C SER A 119 41.77 24.98 27.99
N ARG A 120 42.48 24.38 28.96
CA ARG A 120 42.77 22.93 29.02
C ARG A 120 41.54 22.04 29.30
N SER A 121 40.34 22.62 29.37
CA SER A 121 39.10 21.86 29.57
C SER A 121 38.67 21.13 28.31
N SER A 122 38.36 19.84 28.42
CA SER A 122 37.85 19.01 27.32
C SER A 122 36.55 19.55 26.69
N ARG A 123 35.80 20.39 27.41
CA ARG A 123 34.53 20.98 26.94
C ARG A 123 34.73 22.04 25.85
N SER A 124 35.94 22.58 25.70
CA SER A 124 36.32 23.61 24.73
C SER A 124 36.56 23.08 23.30
N TYR A 125 36.55 21.76 23.12
CA TYR A 125 36.95 21.10 21.89
C TYR A 125 35.84 20.20 21.30
N LEU A 126 35.91 19.95 19.99
CA LEU A 126 35.13 18.96 19.26
C LEU A 126 36.07 17.81 18.83
N LYS A 127 35.65 16.56 19.02
CA LYS A 127 36.36 15.36 18.57
C LYS A 127 36.22 15.20 17.07
N VAL A 128 37.32 14.98 16.37
CA VAL A 128 37.31 14.78 14.92
C VAL A 128 36.97 13.32 14.60
N VAL A 129 36.08 13.10 13.64
CA VAL A 129 35.58 11.77 13.24
C VAL A 129 35.96 11.48 11.78
N ASN A 130 36.41 10.27 11.50
CA ASN A 130 36.67 9.76 10.14
C ASN A 130 35.47 8.96 9.60
N THR A 131 35.45 8.67 8.30
CA THR A 131 34.34 7.97 7.64
C THR A 131 33.96 6.63 8.26
N CYS A 132 34.93 5.79 8.61
CA CYS A 132 34.68 4.46 9.18
C CYS A 132 33.94 4.50 10.53
N LYS A 133 34.04 5.62 11.28
CA LYS A 133 33.36 5.78 12.57
C LYS A 133 32.01 6.50 12.47
N LEU A 134 31.64 7.03 11.30
CA LEU A 134 30.39 7.77 11.13
C LEU A 134 29.17 6.91 11.38
N TYR A 135 29.12 5.71 10.79
CA TYR A 135 28.01 4.77 10.97
C TYR A 135 27.74 4.52 12.44
N HIS A 136 28.75 4.06 13.18
CA HIS A 136 28.65 3.73 14.60
C HIS A 136 28.23 4.91 15.49
N ILE A 137 28.78 6.10 15.25
CA ILE A 137 28.46 7.29 16.05
C ILE A 137 27.02 7.74 15.79
N ILE A 138 26.61 7.78 14.52
CA ILE A 138 25.24 8.16 14.16
C ILE A 138 24.26 7.08 14.60
N HIS A 139 24.57 5.80 14.40
CA HIS A 139 23.77 4.68 14.89
C HIS A 139 23.57 4.78 16.39
N LYS A 140 24.63 4.99 17.18
CA LYS A 140 24.55 5.13 18.64
C LYS A 140 23.69 6.33 19.06
N LEU A 141 23.92 7.49 18.46
CA LEU A 141 23.11 8.67 18.75
C LEU A 141 21.65 8.41 18.38
N HIS A 142 21.41 7.84 17.20
CA HIS A 142 20.10 7.58 16.64
C HIS A 142 19.33 6.48 17.37
N SER A 143 19.96 5.39 17.80
CA SER A 143 19.27 4.24 18.39
C SER A 143 19.25 4.27 19.92
N GLN A 144 20.33 4.74 20.55
CA GLN A 144 20.49 4.65 22.01
C GLN A 144 20.29 5.99 22.71
N SER A 145 20.95 7.05 22.24
CA SER A 145 21.00 8.32 22.99
C SER A 145 19.78 9.23 22.78
N ILE A 146 19.29 9.33 21.54
CA ILE A 146 18.11 10.14 21.16
C ILE A 146 17.20 9.29 20.25
N PRO A 147 16.65 8.19 20.80
CA PRO A 147 16.10 7.06 20.07
C PRO A 147 15.13 7.48 18.96
N HIS A 148 15.52 7.11 17.73
CA HIS A 148 14.80 7.24 16.47
C HIS A 148 14.23 8.65 16.21
N THR A 149 14.96 9.69 16.62
CA THR A 149 14.59 11.09 16.37
C THR A 149 15.04 11.58 14.99
N GLY A 150 14.34 12.60 14.45
CA GLY A 150 14.65 13.14 13.12
C GLY A 150 16.05 13.78 12.97
N TYR A 151 16.57 13.79 11.74
CA TYR A 151 17.95 14.17 11.41
C TYR A 151 18.41 15.53 11.99
N LYS A 152 17.49 16.49 12.13
CA LYS A 152 17.78 17.83 12.70
C LYS A 152 18.25 17.75 14.16
N LYS A 153 17.64 16.87 14.97
CA LYS A 153 17.99 16.70 16.39
C LYS A 153 19.33 15.98 16.53
N ILE A 154 19.56 14.96 15.71
CA ILE A 154 20.84 14.25 15.66
C ILE A 154 21.97 15.19 15.29
N LEU A 155 21.81 16.00 14.24
CA LEU A 155 22.83 16.98 13.87
C LEU A 155 23.10 17.99 14.98
N ARG A 156 22.07 18.44 15.70
CA ARG A 156 22.23 19.36 16.83
C ARG A 156 23.07 18.74 17.93
N GLU A 157 22.76 17.52 18.37
CA GLU A 157 23.52 16.85 19.43
C GLU A 157 24.93 16.47 18.97
N ALA A 158 25.06 15.90 17.77
CA ALA A 158 26.35 15.55 17.19
C ALA A 158 27.30 16.77 17.12
N SER A 159 26.77 17.94 16.73
CA SER A 159 27.58 19.16 16.60
C SER A 159 28.14 19.72 17.91
N LYS A 160 27.62 19.29 19.07
CA LYS A 160 28.13 19.72 20.39
C LYS A 160 29.44 19.03 20.76
N GLU A 161 29.68 17.84 20.24
CA GLU A 161 30.81 16.98 20.62
C GLU A 161 31.73 16.62 19.44
N TYR A 162 31.21 16.54 18.21
CA TYR A 162 31.95 16.00 17.07
C TYR A 162 32.12 17.00 15.93
N TYR A 163 33.28 16.91 15.27
CA TYR A 163 33.60 17.54 14.00
C TYR A 163 33.73 16.48 12.92
N GLY A 164 33.18 16.77 11.74
CA GLY A 164 33.28 15.89 10.57
C GLY A 164 32.03 15.07 10.24
N ILE A 165 30.90 15.34 10.91
CA ILE A 165 29.61 14.75 10.58
C ILE A 165 28.87 15.64 9.57
N ALA A 166 28.61 15.12 8.37
CA ALA A 166 27.87 15.84 7.32
C ALA A 166 26.35 15.69 7.47
N ARG A 167 25.61 16.75 7.12
CA ARG A 167 24.14 16.75 7.14
C ARG A 167 23.56 15.69 6.20
N SER A 168 24.10 15.58 4.99
CA SER A 168 23.67 14.60 3.99
C SER A 168 23.77 13.17 4.52
N TYR A 169 24.88 12.85 5.18
CA TYR A 169 25.11 11.54 5.79
C TYR A 169 24.06 11.20 6.86
N VAL A 170 23.81 12.12 7.80
CA VAL A 170 22.83 11.90 8.88
C VAL A 170 21.40 11.82 8.33
N GLN A 171 21.07 12.62 7.32
CA GLN A 171 19.76 12.59 6.68
C GLN A 171 19.52 11.26 5.97
N GLN A 172 20.50 10.78 5.19
CA GLN A 172 20.41 9.48 4.52
C GLN A 172 20.34 8.33 5.53
N TYR A 173 21.13 8.38 6.61
CA TYR A 173 21.07 7.40 7.69
C TYR A 173 19.67 7.31 8.31
N CYS A 174 19.05 8.45 8.65
CA CYS A 174 17.70 8.48 9.21
C CYS A 174 16.66 7.95 8.22
N ASN A 175 16.78 8.30 6.95
CA ASN A 175 15.87 7.88 5.89
C ASN A 175 15.93 6.38 5.61
N THR A 176 17.08 5.75 5.87
CA THR A 176 17.34 4.33 5.60
C THR A 176 17.29 3.46 6.85
N CYS A 177 17.19 4.05 8.05
CA CYS A 177 17.14 3.30 9.30
C CYS A 177 15.89 2.40 9.36
N PRO A 178 16.03 1.07 9.49
CA PRO A 178 14.90 0.15 9.48
C PRO A 178 13.85 0.45 10.56
N THR A 179 14.27 0.89 11.76
CA THR A 179 13.35 1.24 12.83
C THR A 179 12.61 2.55 12.56
N CYS A 180 13.25 3.57 11.98
CA CYS A 180 12.56 4.80 11.55
C CYS A 180 11.74 4.62 10.26
N GLN A 181 12.00 3.56 9.50
CA GLN A 181 11.15 3.16 8.38
C GLN A 181 9.97 2.30 8.83
N ARG A 182 10.10 1.56 9.95
CA ARG A 182 9.03 0.76 10.58
C ARG A 182 8.12 1.61 11.46
N VAL A 183 8.72 2.49 12.26
CA VAL A 183 8.04 3.55 13.01
C VAL A 183 7.97 4.73 12.06
N GLY A 184 6.86 4.87 11.32
CA GLY A 184 6.61 6.06 10.51
C GLY A 184 6.85 7.35 11.32
N PRO A 185 6.94 8.53 10.68
CA PRO A 185 7.26 9.80 11.35
C PRO A 185 6.49 9.95 12.68
N THR A 186 7.18 10.36 13.76
CA THR A 186 6.61 10.45 15.13
C THR A 186 5.31 11.26 15.13
N PRO A 187 4.29 10.85 15.91
CA PRO A 187 2.91 11.28 15.71
C PRO A 187 2.72 12.78 16.00
N PRO A 188 1.83 13.48 15.29
CA PRO A 188 1.18 14.64 15.87
C PRO A 188 0.35 14.20 17.09
N VAL A 189 0.13 15.11 18.04
CA VAL A 189 -0.77 15.07 19.22
C VAL A 189 -1.42 13.71 19.49
N LYS A 190 -1.20 13.12 20.69
CA LYS A 190 -1.81 11.84 21.10
C LYS A 190 -3.30 11.81 20.76
N HIS A 191 -3.64 11.18 19.65
CA HIS A 191 -5.02 10.99 19.25
C HIS A 191 -5.63 9.97 20.20
N GLY A 192 -6.73 10.33 20.85
CA GLY A 192 -7.60 9.35 21.52
C GLY A 192 -7.89 8.23 20.52
N THR A 193 -7.41 7.02 20.82
CA THR A 193 -7.63 5.84 19.98
C THR A 193 -8.99 5.28 20.36
N SER A 194 -9.97 5.62 19.53
CA SER A 194 -11.28 5.00 19.50
C SER A 194 -11.13 3.52 19.12
N LYS A 195 -11.76 2.62 19.87
CA LYS A 195 -11.67 1.17 19.63
C LYS A 195 -13.01 0.57 19.22
N LYS A 196 -14.10 1.32 19.35
CA LYS A 196 -15.47 0.86 19.09
C LYS A 196 -16.19 1.79 18.11
N PHE A 197 -17.25 1.25 17.51
CA PHE A 197 -18.25 2.07 16.83
C PHE A 197 -18.74 3.14 17.82
N LEU A 198 -18.72 4.42 17.41
CA LEU A 198 -19.19 5.55 18.23
C LEU A 198 -18.33 5.87 19.46
N ASP A 199 -17.09 5.38 19.52
CA ASP A 199 -16.20 5.67 20.65
C ASP A 199 -15.65 7.11 20.61
N ARG A 200 -15.60 7.75 19.42
CA ARG A 200 -15.04 9.11 19.27
C ARG A 200 -15.64 9.83 18.09
N TYR A 201 -16.14 11.03 18.37
CA TYR A 201 -16.71 11.91 17.36
C TYR A 201 -16.07 13.30 17.35
N GLN A 202 -16.10 13.91 16.18
CA GLN A 202 -15.76 15.31 15.98
C GLN A 202 -16.96 16.06 15.42
N ILE A 203 -17.26 17.21 16.01
CA ILE A 203 -18.26 18.15 15.52
C ILE A 203 -17.57 19.40 14.98
N ASN A 204 -17.75 19.62 13.69
CA ASN A 204 -17.35 20.85 13.02
C ASN A 204 -18.61 21.71 12.77
N LEU A 205 -18.50 23.02 12.97
CA LEU A 205 -19.54 23.96 12.56
C LEU A 205 -19.08 24.71 11.32
N ILE A 206 -19.82 24.54 10.23
CA ILE A 206 -19.51 25.15 8.95
C ILE A 206 -20.37 26.39 8.81
N SER A 207 -19.74 27.55 8.67
CA SER A 207 -20.44 28.82 8.47
C SER A 207 -20.86 28.98 7.02
N MET A 208 -22.13 29.31 6.82
CA MET A 208 -22.73 29.59 5.52
C MET A 208 -23.25 31.03 5.46
N ILE A 209 -22.77 31.93 6.33
CA ILE A 209 -23.25 33.32 6.46
C ILE A 209 -23.18 34.09 5.13
N HIS A 210 -22.24 33.75 4.25
CA HIS A 210 -22.09 34.39 2.94
C HIS A 210 -23.08 33.89 1.88
N CYS A 211 -23.76 32.78 2.13
CA CYS A 211 -24.76 32.19 1.24
C CYS A 211 -25.75 31.34 2.08
N PRO A 212 -26.55 31.99 2.93
CA PRO A 212 -27.50 31.32 3.81
C PRO A 212 -28.72 30.84 3.02
N ASP A 213 -29.48 29.93 3.61
CA ASP A 213 -30.73 29.43 3.01
C ASP A 213 -31.88 29.55 4.01
N GLY A 214 -32.79 30.48 3.70
CA GLY A 214 -33.82 30.93 4.62
C GLY A 214 -33.20 31.42 5.93
N SER A 215 -33.57 30.76 7.04
CA SER A 215 -33.05 31.07 8.38
C SER A 215 -31.80 30.28 8.77
N TYR A 216 -31.33 29.35 7.93
CA TYR A 216 -30.21 28.46 8.22
C TYR A 216 -28.90 29.06 7.70
N ASN A 217 -28.07 29.48 8.64
CA ASN A 217 -26.81 30.17 8.35
C ASN A 217 -25.58 29.29 8.59
N HIS A 218 -25.76 28.08 9.13
CA HIS A 218 -24.68 27.19 9.55
C HIS A 218 -25.03 25.72 9.30
N ILE A 219 -24.01 24.86 9.22
CA ILE A 219 -24.16 23.39 9.13
C ILE A 219 -23.41 22.77 10.30
N GLY A 220 -24.09 21.94 11.08
CA GLY A 220 -23.45 21.05 12.04
C GLY A 220 -22.98 19.78 11.36
N HIS A 221 -21.70 19.43 11.51
CA HIS A 221 -21.09 18.26 10.91
C HIS A 221 -20.47 17.36 11.96
N VAL A 222 -21.12 16.24 12.26
CA VAL A 222 -20.61 15.19 13.14
C VAL A 222 -19.90 14.14 12.31
N THR A 223 -18.74 13.72 12.76
CA THR A 223 -17.96 12.64 12.15
C THR A 223 -17.54 11.62 13.20
N ASP A 224 -17.91 10.34 13.03
CA ASP A 224 -17.32 9.25 13.80
C ASP A 224 -15.91 8.96 13.29
N HIS A 225 -14.93 8.89 14.19
CA HIS A 225 -13.53 8.76 13.78
C HIS A 225 -13.15 7.36 13.27
N ILE A 226 -13.93 6.31 13.56
CA ILE A 226 -13.63 4.93 13.16
C ILE A 226 -14.30 4.58 11.85
N THR A 227 -15.63 4.67 11.81
CA THR A 227 -16.43 4.35 10.62
C THR A 227 -16.41 5.46 9.58
N LYS A 228 -15.94 6.66 9.95
CA LYS A 228 -16.09 7.86 9.13
C LYS A 228 -17.56 8.14 8.78
N LEU A 229 -18.48 7.73 9.66
CA LEU A 229 -19.88 8.10 9.55
C LEU A 229 -20.00 9.61 9.66
N HIS A 230 -20.57 10.25 8.64
CA HIS A 230 -20.82 11.68 8.60
C HIS A 230 -22.31 11.96 8.79
N VAL A 231 -22.65 12.78 9.78
CA VAL A 231 -24.00 13.28 10.01
C VAL A 231 -23.96 14.79 9.88
N LEU A 232 -24.78 15.31 8.97
CA LEU A 232 -24.90 16.74 8.70
C LEU A 232 -26.30 17.20 9.09
N PHE A 233 -26.41 18.36 9.73
CA PHE A 233 -27.69 18.94 10.12
C PHE A 233 -27.66 20.48 9.98
N PRO A 234 -28.78 21.09 9.58
CA PRO A 234 -28.84 22.54 9.39
C PRO A 234 -28.98 23.27 10.75
N LEU A 235 -28.36 24.45 10.84
CA LEU A 235 -28.36 25.30 12.04
C LEU A 235 -28.68 26.76 11.65
N LYS A 236 -29.61 27.39 12.37
CA LYS A 236 -29.94 28.81 12.20
C LYS A 236 -28.86 29.68 12.83
N THR A 237 -28.41 29.30 14.01
CA THR A 237 -27.36 29.97 14.77
C THR A 237 -26.34 28.95 15.29
N ILE A 238 -25.19 29.45 15.75
CA ILE A 238 -24.18 28.65 16.48
C ILE A 238 -24.31 28.83 17.99
N THR A 239 -25.51 29.18 18.45
CA THR A 239 -25.78 29.29 19.89
C THR A 239 -25.65 27.92 20.54
N THR A 240 -25.15 27.90 21.78
CA THR A 240 -24.97 26.67 22.54
C THR A 240 -26.26 25.84 22.61
N ASP A 241 -27.40 26.48 22.81
CA ASP A 241 -28.69 25.80 22.98
C ASP A 241 -29.15 25.10 21.70
N GLU A 242 -29.05 25.77 20.55
CA GLU A 242 -29.46 25.21 19.27
C GLU A 242 -28.55 24.04 18.86
N VAL A 243 -27.22 24.18 19.04
CA VAL A 243 -26.26 23.12 18.72
C VAL A 243 -26.46 21.91 19.65
N SER A 244 -26.68 22.14 20.94
CA SER A 244 -26.87 21.06 21.93
C SER A 244 -28.16 20.29 21.68
N THR A 245 -29.28 21.00 21.47
CA THR A 245 -30.58 20.40 21.14
C THR A 245 -30.49 19.53 19.89
N MET A 246 -29.79 20.01 18.85
CA MET A 246 -29.63 19.26 17.61
C MET A 246 -28.76 18.01 17.77
N ILE A 247 -27.71 18.05 18.60
CA ILE A 247 -26.89 16.87 18.92
C ILE A 247 -27.73 15.84 19.67
N GLU A 248 -28.51 16.26 20.67
CA GLU A 248 -29.39 15.38 21.44
C GLU A 248 -30.46 14.72 20.55
N GLU A 249 -31.23 15.51 19.80
CA GLU A 249 -32.35 15.01 19.00
C GLU A 249 -31.93 14.19 17.77
N ARG A 250 -30.79 14.51 17.14
CA ARG A 250 -30.42 13.96 15.83
C ARG A 250 -29.25 12.99 15.86
N VAL A 251 -28.42 13.05 16.91
CA VAL A 251 -27.22 12.22 17.02
C VAL A 251 -27.39 11.25 18.18
N LEU A 252 -27.60 11.75 19.41
CA LEU A 252 -27.70 10.90 20.60
C LEU A 252 -28.96 10.03 20.60
N ALA A 253 -30.09 10.57 20.15
CA ALA A 253 -31.34 9.81 20.06
C ALA A 253 -31.26 8.58 19.13
N TYR A 254 -30.42 8.64 18.09
CA TYR A 254 -30.28 7.56 17.09
C TYR A 254 -29.05 6.67 17.31
N LEU A 255 -27.96 7.25 17.81
CA LEU A 255 -26.65 6.58 17.92
C LEU A 255 -26.26 6.26 19.36
N GLY A 256 -26.98 6.78 20.36
CA GLY A 256 -26.69 6.55 21.78
C GLY A 256 -25.59 7.47 22.35
N PRO A 257 -25.21 7.27 23.63
CA PRO A 257 -24.27 8.13 24.33
C PRO A 257 -22.84 8.02 23.79
N LEU A 258 -22.13 9.16 23.73
CA LEU A 258 -20.83 9.28 23.05
C LEU A 258 -19.66 9.01 24.01
N HIS A 259 -18.62 8.31 23.53
CA HIS A 259 -17.45 7.98 24.36
C HIS A 259 -16.23 8.94 24.24
N MET A 260 -16.22 9.89 23.33
CA MET A 260 -15.22 10.97 23.32
C MET A 260 -15.78 12.06 22.41
N PHE A 261 -15.80 13.29 22.90
CA PHE A 261 -16.42 14.42 22.20
C PHE A 261 -15.38 15.49 21.88
N LEU A 262 -15.14 15.73 20.59
CA LEU A 262 -14.34 16.85 20.10
C LEU A 262 -15.23 17.85 19.37
N SER A 263 -15.09 19.14 19.67
CA SER A 263 -15.86 20.18 19.02
C SER A 263 -15.01 21.41 18.74
N ASP A 264 -15.20 21.99 17.55
CA ASP A 264 -14.55 23.25 17.14
C ASP A 264 -15.01 24.47 17.97
N VAL A 265 -16.08 24.35 18.77
CA VAL A 265 -16.62 25.45 19.61
C VAL A 265 -16.12 25.39 21.06
N GLY A 266 -15.30 24.39 21.39
CA GLY A 266 -14.68 24.23 22.72
C GLY A 266 -15.68 24.14 23.89
N ARG A 267 -15.22 24.52 25.10
CA ARG A 267 -15.96 24.39 26.38
C ARG A 267 -17.35 25.05 26.44
N LYS A 268 -17.74 25.90 25.48
CA LYS A 268 -19.03 26.61 25.49
C LYS A 268 -20.24 25.69 25.29
N ILE A 269 -20.07 24.57 24.60
CA ILE A 269 -21.13 23.56 24.42
C ILE A 269 -21.25 22.69 25.68
N LEU A 270 -20.12 22.29 26.27
CA LEU A 270 -20.08 21.45 27.47
C LEU A 270 -20.70 22.09 28.73
N ASN A 271 -20.78 23.42 28.80
CA ASN A 271 -20.96 24.14 30.06
C ASN A 271 -22.40 24.45 30.49
N LEU A 272 -23.44 24.20 29.68
CA LEU A 272 -24.80 24.66 30.03
C LEU A 272 -25.87 23.57 30.14
N HIS A 273 -25.80 22.47 29.38
CA HIS A 273 -26.85 21.42 29.44
C HIS A 273 -26.33 19.98 29.43
N THR A 274 -25.02 19.80 29.37
CA THR A 274 -24.39 18.48 29.19
C THR A 274 -23.48 18.08 30.37
N ILE A 275 -23.38 18.92 31.41
CA ILE A 275 -22.54 18.68 32.59
C ILE A 275 -22.95 17.40 33.35
N ASP A 276 -24.25 17.10 33.47
CA ASP A 276 -24.69 15.87 34.16
C ASP A 276 -24.33 14.59 33.38
N TYR A 277 -24.24 14.66 32.04
CA TYR A 277 -23.83 13.54 31.21
C TYR A 277 -22.30 13.40 31.10
N PHE A 278 -21.54 14.51 31.11
CA PHE A 278 -20.09 14.52 30.88
C PHE A 278 -19.21 14.62 32.14
N THR A 279 -19.79 14.75 33.33
CA THR A 279 -19.05 14.74 34.62
C THR A 279 -18.29 13.43 34.89
N HIS A 280 -18.57 12.37 34.14
CA HIS A 280 -17.90 11.07 34.25
C HIS A 280 -16.88 10.79 33.12
N TRP A 281 -16.53 11.80 32.31
CA TRP A 281 -15.75 11.62 31.09
C TRP A 281 -14.24 11.94 31.24
N PRO A 282 -13.29 11.04 30.92
CA PRO A 282 -11.86 11.35 30.90
C PRO A 282 -11.37 11.61 29.47
N GLY A 283 -11.02 12.85 29.09
CA GLY A 283 -10.49 13.14 27.76
C GLY A 283 -9.84 14.52 27.61
N ASP A 284 -8.76 14.57 26.82
CA ASP A 284 -7.79 15.65 26.62
C ASP A 284 -7.85 16.24 25.19
N ASP A 285 -7.31 17.45 25.04
CA ASP A 285 -7.53 18.42 23.95
C ASP A 285 -6.71 18.18 22.65
N GLY A 286 -7.27 18.52 21.48
CA GLY A 286 -6.53 18.61 20.20
C GLY A 286 -7.30 19.25 19.04
N GLU A 287 -6.61 20.09 18.25
CA GLU A 287 -7.17 21.05 17.26
C GLU A 287 -6.76 20.74 15.78
N ARG A 288 -7.60 21.21 14.82
CA ARG A 288 -7.43 21.51 13.35
C ARG A 288 -7.61 20.45 12.24
N ASN A 289 -8.53 20.70 11.29
CA ASN A 289 -8.31 21.29 9.94
C ASN A 289 -9.58 21.22 9.04
N SER A 290 -10.03 22.35 8.44
CA SER A 290 -11.37 22.50 7.81
C SER A 290 -11.40 22.79 6.29
N GLN A 291 -10.28 22.71 5.55
CA GLN A 291 -10.25 23.25 4.18
C GLN A 291 -10.86 22.32 3.09
N LEU A 292 -10.91 21.01 3.30
CA LEU A 292 -11.26 20.03 2.24
C LEU A 292 -12.77 19.85 2.04
N ILE A 293 -13.58 20.28 3.02
CA ILE A 293 -15.05 20.11 3.03
C ILE A 293 -15.75 21.30 2.37
N GLU A 294 -15.20 22.51 2.49
CA GLU A 294 -15.70 23.71 1.81
C GLU A 294 -15.73 23.52 0.29
N ASP A 295 -14.72 22.86 -0.28
CA ASP A 295 -14.62 22.60 -1.72
C ASP A 295 -15.69 21.61 -2.22
N GLU A 296 -16.01 20.56 -1.46
CA GLU A 296 -17.06 19.61 -1.84
C GLU A 296 -18.46 20.18 -1.62
N LEU A 297 -18.69 20.97 -0.57
CA LEU A 297 -19.95 21.70 -0.40
C LEU A 297 -20.19 22.69 -1.55
N THR A 298 -19.13 23.32 -2.05
CA THR A 298 -19.19 24.22 -3.21
C THR A 298 -19.54 23.46 -4.50
N LYS A 299 -18.98 22.26 -4.71
CA LYS A 299 -19.33 21.40 -5.85
C LYS A 299 -20.74 20.82 -5.76
N MET A 300 -21.23 20.52 -4.56
CA MET A 300 -22.59 20.04 -4.34
C MET A 300 -23.62 21.16 -4.59
N LYS A 301 -23.33 22.40 -4.16
CA LYS A 301 -24.12 23.58 -4.51
C LYS A 301 -24.18 23.83 -6.02
N ALA A 302 -23.07 23.63 -6.73
CA ALA A 302 -23.04 23.79 -8.19
C ALA A 302 -23.91 22.77 -8.95
N LYS A 303 -24.35 21.68 -8.30
CA LYS A 303 -25.23 20.65 -8.89
C LYS A 303 -26.72 20.87 -8.62
N SER A 304 -27.11 21.77 -7.71
CA SER A 304 -28.52 22.08 -7.45
C SER A 304 -28.98 23.27 -8.31
N SER A 305 -29.76 23.00 -9.36
CA SER A 305 -30.20 23.99 -10.35
C SER A 305 -31.69 24.35 -10.25
N SER A 306 -32.33 24.12 -9.10
CA SER A 306 -33.72 24.51 -8.86
C SER A 306 -33.85 25.26 -7.54
N ASP A 307 -34.32 26.51 -7.60
CA ASP A 307 -34.59 27.39 -6.45
C ASP A 307 -35.75 26.90 -5.54
N ASP A 308 -36.36 25.75 -5.84
CA ASP A 308 -37.57 25.28 -5.14
C ASP A 308 -37.30 24.39 -3.91
N PHE A 309 -36.06 24.01 -3.62
CA PHE A 309 -35.76 23.17 -2.46
C PHE A 309 -34.54 23.67 -1.66
N PRO A 310 -34.74 24.17 -0.43
CA PRO A 310 -33.64 24.65 0.39
C PRO A 310 -32.72 23.47 0.79
N TRP A 311 -31.39 23.62 0.76
CA TRP A 311 -30.43 22.56 1.11
C TRP A 311 -30.64 22.01 2.53
N ALA A 312 -31.17 22.83 3.43
CA ALA A 312 -31.55 22.41 4.77
C ALA A 312 -32.59 21.27 4.76
N SER A 313 -33.45 21.22 3.73
CA SER A 313 -34.42 20.14 3.53
C SER A 313 -33.79 18.82 3.07
N TRP A 314 -32.56 18.83 2.56
CA TRP A 314 -31.80 17.65 2.13
C TRP A 314 -30.99 17.01 3.27
N LEU A 315 -30.79 17.75 4.37
CA LEU A 315 -29.94 17.38 5.51
C LEU A 315 -30.65 16.66 6.67
N PRO A 316 -31.54 15.71 6.35
CA PRO A 316 -31.62 14.52 7.17
C PRO A 316 -31.49 13.28 6.28
N ARG A 317 -30.28 13.03 5.78
CA ARG A 317 -29.91 11.75 5.16
C ARG A 317 -28.53 11.33 5.64
N ILE A 318 -28.51 10.20 6.35
CA ILE A 318 -27.29 9.44 6.63
C ILE A 318 -26.64 9.11 5.28
N MET A 319 -25.48 9.71 4.99
CA MET A 319 -24.71 9.37 3.79
C MET A 319 -23.62 8.36 4.15
N PHE A 320 -23.83 7.12 3.73
CA PHE A 320 -22.80 6.08 3.63
C PHE A 320 -21.95 6.28 2.37
N ASN A 321 -20.63 6.35 2.52
CA ASN A 321 -19.58 5.80 1.63
C ASN A 321 -18.20 6.23 2.15
N LEU A 322 -17.21 5.36 2.32
CA LEU A 322 -16.47 4.80 1.19
C LEU A 322 -15.88 3.41 1.47
N ASN A 323 -16.30 2.53 0.58
CA ASN A 323 -15.79 1.22 0.26
C ASN A 323 -14.29 1.26 -0.11
N THR A 324 -13.43 0.58 0.67
CA THR A 324 -12.07 0.20 0.24
C THR A 324 -11.94 -1.32 0.27
N ALA A 325 -12.82 -1.95 -0.50
CA ALA A 325 -12.79 -3.34 -0.91
C ALA A 325 -11.44 -3.71 -1.55
N VAL A 326 -10.47 -4.13 -0.73
CA VAL A 326 -9.20 -4.72 -1.17
C VAL A 326 -9.44 -6.23 -1.33
N HIS A 327 -8.92 -6.85 -2.39
CA HIS A 327 -8.99 -8.30 -2.60
C HIS A 327 -8.45 -9.03 -1.36
N ARG A 328 -9.29 -9.84 -0.70
CA ARG A 328 -9.02 -10.37 0.64
C ARG A 328 -9.68 -11.72 0.88
N VAL A 329 -9.17 -12.76 0.25
CA VAL A 329 -9.50 -14.15 0.60
C VAL A 329 -8.46 -14.76 1.54
N LEU A 330 -7.18 -14.72 1.16
CA LEU A 330 -6.13 -15.44 1.90
C LEU A 330 -5.19 -14.53 2.69
N TRP A 331 -4.79 -13.39 2.12
CA TRP A 331 -3.82 -12.48 2.71
C TRP A 331 -4.04 -11.04 2.26
N CYS A 332 -3.52 -10.09 3.05
CA CYS A 332 -3.35 -8.71 2.66
C CYS A 332 -1.85 -8.37 2.69
N ALA A 333 -1.30 -7.99 1.53
CA ALA A 333 0.13 -7.80 1.34
C ALA A 333 0.97 -9.02 1.74
N ASN A 334 1.63 -8.97 2.90
CA ASN A 334 2.53 -10.00 3.43
C ASN A 334 2.03 -10.59 4.76
N ALA A 335 0.73 -10.50 5.04
CA ALA A 335 0.11 -11.09 6.23
C ALA A 335 -1.14 -11.88 5.84
N PRO A 336 -1.33 -13.12 6.34
CA PRO A 336 -2.58 -13.84 6.22
C PRO A 336 -3.75 -13.03 6.81
N ILE A 337 -4.94 -13.20 6.24
CA ILE A 337 -6.17 -12.69 6.85
C ILE A 337 -6.63 -13.72 7.86
N GLY A 338 -6.81 -13.29 9.11
CA GLY A 338 -7.19 -14.19 10.21
C GLY A 338 -6.27 -15.41 10.25
N LYS A 339 -6.90 -16.59 10.29
CA LYS A 339 -6.23 -17.90 10.22
C LYS A 339 -6.49 -18.63 8.90
N ALA A 340 -6.60 -17.90 7.78
CA ALA A 340 -6.87 -18.48 6.45
C ALA A 340 -5.90 -19.62 6.06
N ASN A 341 -4.64 -19.52 6.47
CA ASN A 341 -3.65 -20.58 6.28
C ASN A 341 -3.97 -21.85 7.06
N GLU A 342 -4.43 -21.74 8.32
CA GLU A 342 -4.87 -22.90 9.12
C GLU A 342 -6.10 -23.56 8.49
N ALA A 343 -7.09 -22.77 8.05
CA ALA A 343 -8.30 -23.29 7.40
C ALA A 343 -7.99 -24.12 6.15
N LEU A 344 -7.16 -23.59 5.23
CA LEU A 344 -6.77 -24.33 4.03
C LEU A 344 -5.92 -25.57 4.37
N ASN A 345 -5.00 -25.46 5.33
CA ASN A 345 -4.18 -26.61 5.73
C ASN A 345 -5.04 -27.72 6.37
N GLN A 346 -6.12 -27.38 7.09
CA GLN A 346 -7.09 -28.36 7.60
C GLN A 346 -7.91 -29.01 6.49
N LEU A 347 -8.40 -28.26 5.50
CA LEU A 347 -9.05 -28.83 4.32
C LEU A 347 -8.13 -29.82 3.59
N ARG A 348 -6.84 -29.49 3.47
CA ARG A 348 -5.83 -30.41 2.93
C ARG A 348 -5.68 -31.67 3.78
N ALA A 349 -5.65 -31.54 5.11
CA ALA A 349 -5.57 -32.67 6.04
C ALA A 349 -6.79 -33.61 5.92
N LEU A 350 -7.95 -33.08 5.51
CA LEU A 350 -9.16 -33.84 5.18
C LEU A 350 -9.14 -34.46 3.78
N GLY A 351 -8.01 -34.42 3.07
CA GLY A 351 -7.82 -35.02 1.76
C GLY A 351 -8.30 -34.16 0.59
N LYS A 352 -8.66 -32.88 0.82
CA LYS A 352 -9.05 -31.96 -0.27
C LYS A 352 -7.82 -31.47 -1.03
N LYS A 353 -7.92 -31.40 -2.36
CA LYS A 353 -6.89 -30.77 -3.21
C LYS A 353 -7.13 -29.27 -3.26
N ILE A 354 -6.07 -28.47 -3.17
CA ILE A 354 -6.17 -27.01 -3.11
C ILE A 354 -5.40 -26.40 -4.28
N PHE A 355 -6.05 -25.48 -5.01
CA PHE A 355 -5.44 -24.65 -6.04
C PHE A 355 -5.58 -23.17 -5.68
N TYR A 356 -4.51 -22.42 -5.83
CA TYR A 356 -4.45 -20.98 -5.58
C TYR A 356 -4.55 -20.24 -6.91
N VAL A 357 -5.67 -19.57 -7.14
CA VAL A 357 -6.02 -18.96 -8.42
C VAL A 357 -5.90 -17.44 -8.34
N THR A 358 -5.19 -16.79 -9.25
CA THR A 358 -4.96 -15.32 -9.21
C THR A 358 -5.02 -14.70 -10.59
N ASN A 359 -5.67 -13.51 -10.68
CA ASN A 359 -5.66 -12.72 -11.92
C ASN A 359 -4.32 -12.00 -12.15
N ASN A 360 -3.46 -11.93 -11.14
CA ASN A 360 -2.21 -11.19 -11.18
C ASN A 360 -1.10 -11.94 -11.94
N SER A 361 -0.61 -11.31 -13.02
CA SER A 361 0.44 -11.83 -13.90
C SER A 361 1.84 -11.31 -13.54
N SER A 362 2.00 -10.58 -12.43
CA SER A 362 3.28 -9.95 -12.05
C SER A 362 4.34 -10.92 -11.55
N LYS A 363 3.93 -12.13 -11.13
CA LYS A 363 4.79 -13.17 -10.57
C LYS A 363 4.54 -14.51 -11.24
N SER A 364 5.58 -15.32 -11.32
CA SER A 364 5.47 -16.72 -11.74
C SER A 364 4.83 -17.58 -10.64
N ARG A 365 4.46 -18.81 -10.99
CA ARG A 365 3.95 -19.80 -10.03
C ARG A 365 4.95 -20.10 -8.92
N GLU A 366 6.24 -20.14 -9.25
CA GLU A 366 7.31 -20.39 -8.29
C GLU A 366 7.36 -19.28 -7.23
N GLU A 367 7.31 -18.01 -7.67
CA GLU A 367 7.28 -16.86 -6.77
C GLU A 367 6.04 -16.83 -5.87
N TYR A 368 4.88 -17.22 -6.40
CA TYR A 368 3.65 -17.35 -5.62
C TYR A 368 3.69 -18.51 -4.63
N ALA A 369 4.21 -19.67 -5.02
CA ALA A 369 4.37 -20.81 -4.11
C ALA A 369 5.31 -20.46 -2.94
N GLN A 370 6.40 -19.75 -3.22
CA GLN A 370 7.29 -19.22 -2.19
C GLN A 370 6.58 -18.22 -1.26
N LYS A 371 5.70 -17.37 -1.81
CA LYS A 371 4.87 -16.46 -1.01
C LYS A 371 3.92 -17.24 -0.10
N CYS A 372 3.18 -18.21 -0.63
CA CYS A 372 2.31 -19.09 0.14
C CYS A 372 3.06 -19.74 1.32
N LYS A 373 4.23 -20.34 1.05
CA LYS A 373 5.08 -20.95 2.09
C LYS A 373 5.49 -19.96 3.17
N LYS A 374 5.92 -18.75 2.80
CA LYS A 374 6.27 -17.68 3.76
C LYS A 374 5.10 -17.24 4.63
N LEU A 375 3.88 -17.35 4.13
CA LEU A 375 2.65 -16.99 4.83
C LEU A 375 2.01 -18.17 5.59
N GLY A 376 2.68 -19.32 5.65
CA GLY A 376 2.21 -20.49 6.41
C GLY A 376 1.19 -21.36 5.68
N PHE A 377 0.99 -21.15 4.37
CA PHE A 377 0.19 -22.04 3.53
C PHE A 377 1.04 -23.20 3.03
N ILE A 378 0.48 -24.41 3.04
CA ILE A 378 1.05 -25.56 2.34
C ILE A 378 0.63 -25.43 0.88
N ALA A 379 1.56 -25.06 0.00
CA ALA A 379 1.32 -24.87 -1.42
C ALA A 379 2.54 -25.26 -2.25
N ASP A 380 2.33 -26.09 -3.26
CA ASP A 380 3.32 -26.41 -4.29
C ASP A 380 3.10 -25.60 -5.57
N LYS A 381 4.13 -25.51 -6.41
CA LYS A 381 4.09 -24.70 -7.64
C LYS A 381 2.96 -25.15 -8.57
N GLU A 382 2.73 -26.45 -8.64
CA GLU A 382 1.69 -27.08 -9.47
C GLU A 382 0.28 -26.73 -9.01
N GLU A 383 0.12 -26.27 -7.76
CA GLU A 383 -1.14 -25.84 -7.18
C GLU A 383 -1.40 -24.34 -7.42
N ILE A 384 -0.43 -23.60 -7.96
CA ILE A 384 -0.61 -22.19 -8.30
C ILE A 384 -1.12 -22.05 -9.74
N VAL A 385 -2.23 -21.32 -9.90
CA VAL A 385 -2.82 -20.96 -11.18
C VAL A 385 -2.87 -19.43 -11.31
N CYS A 386 -1.82 -18.85 -11.89
CA CYS A 386 -1.79 -17.43 -12.23
C CYS A 386 -2.05 -17.20 -13.72
N THR A 387 -2.50 -16.00 -14.09
CA THR A 387 -2.78 -15.64 -15.49
C THR A 387 -1.54 -15.65 -16.39
N ALA A 388 -0.35 -15.43 -15.84
CA ALA A 388 0.91 -15.62 -16.56
C ALA A 388 1.07 -17.09 -17.01
N TYR A 389 0.85 -18.04 -16.10
CA TYR A 389 0.90 -19.47 -16.41
C TYR A 389 -0.15 -19.90 -17.42
N VAL A 390 -1.41 -19.47 -17.22
CA VAL A 390 -2.51 -19.78 -18.14
C VAL A 390 -2.21 -19.25 -19.54
N THR A 391 -1.61 -18.07 -19.66
CA THR A 391 -1.22 -17.49 -20.95
C THR A 391 -0.16 -18.36 -21.65
N ALA A 392 0.87 -18.78 -20.93
CA ALA A 392 1.91 -19.66 -21.47
C ALA A 392 1.35 -21.03 -21.89
N LEU A 393 0.48 -21.63 -21.08
CA LEU A 393 -0.22 -22.87 -21.44
C LEU A 393 -1.08 -22.73 -22.69
N TYR A 394 -1.87 -21.65 -22.78
CA TYR A 394 -2.73 -21.38 -23.93
C TYR A 394 -1.93 -21.31 -25.23
N LEU A 395 -0.79 -20.61 -25.23
CA LEU A 395 0.09 -20.53 -26.39
C LEU A 395 0.74 -21.88 -26.71
N LYS A 396 1.17 -22.63 -25.69
CA LYS A 396 1.70 -23.98 -25.85
C LYS A 396 0.69 -24.93 -26.49
N GLN A 397 -0.57 -24.93 -26.01
CA GLN A 397 -1.65 -25.74 -26.55
C GLN A 397 -2.01 -25.39 -28.00
N LYS A 398 -1.73 -24.14 -28.42
CA LYS A 398 -1.86 -23.71 -29.81
C LYS A 398 -0.68 -24.08 -30.70
N ASN A 399 0.34 -24.77 -30.18
CA ASN A 399 1.60 -25.01 -30.86
C ASN A 399 2.23 -23.71 -31.40
N PHE A 400 2.11 -22.62 -30.63
CA PHE A 400 2.65 -21.32 -31.00
C PHE A 400 4.17 -21.39 -31.06
N ASN A 401 4.75 -20.97 -32.20
CA ASN A 401 6.18 -21.11 -32.52
C ASN A 401 6.85 -19.78 -32.90
N LYS A 402 6.17 -18.65 -32.69
CA LYS A 402 6.69 -17.29 -32.90
C LYS A 402 7.08 -16.66 -31.55
N LYS A 403 7.51 -15.39 -31.56
CA LYS A 403 7.77 -14.61 -30.35
C LYS A 403 6.52 -13.93 -29.82
N VAL A 404 6.48 -13.73 -28.50
CA VAL A 404 5.46 -12.93 -27.80
C VAL A 404 6.03 -11.55 -27.45
N TYR A 405 5.38 -10.47 -27.89
CA TYR A 405 5.64 -9.13 -27.37
C TYR A 405 4.82 -8.88 -26.11
N ILE A 406 5.48 -8.50 -25.03
CA ILE A 406 4.88 -8.38 -23.69
C ILE A 406 4.73 -6.90 -23.33
N VAL A 407 3.51 -6.51 -22.98
CA VAL A 407 3.23 -5.29 -22.21
C VAL A 407 2.81 -5.77 -20.83
N GLY A 408 3.75 -5.88 -19.90
CA GLY A 408 3.47 -6.54 -18.61
C GLY A 408 4.69 -6.65 -17.72
N ALA A 409 4.68 -7.65 -16.84
CA ALA A 409 5.69 -7.87 -15.81
C ALA A 409 6.36 -9.25 -15.95
N SER A 410 7.47 -9.47 -15.22
CA SER A 410 8.36 -10.62 -15.39
C SER A 410 7.73 -11.98 -15.05
N GLY A 411 6.60 -12.02 -14.35
CA GLY A 411 5.84 -13.27 -14.17
C GLY A 411 5.45 -13.91 -15.52
N ILE A 412 5.10 -13.07 -16.52
CA ILE A 412 4.74 -13.52 -17.86
C ILE A 412 5.96 -14.13 -18.57
N THR A 413 7.11 -13.46 -18.54
CA THR A 413 8.33 -13.92 -19.21
C THR A 413 8.79 -15.27 -18.64
N GLN A 414 8.82 -15.39 -17.31
CA GLN A 414 9.24 -16.63 -16.63
C GLN A 414 8.34 -17.83 -17.01
N GLU A 415 7.02 -17.64 -17.09
CA GLU A 415 6.12 -18.74 -17.47
C GLU A 415 6.21 -19.09 -18.96
N LEU A 416 6.52 -18.13 -19.84
CA LEU A 416 6.81 -18.38 -21.25
C LEU A 416 8.13 -19.14 -21.45
N ASP A 417 9.18 -18.76 -20.71
CA ASP A 417 10.47 -19.45 -20.70
C ASP A 417 10.31 -20.93 -20.29
N ASN A 418 9.46 -21.19 -19.28
CA ASN A 418 9.16 -22.55 -18.80
C ASN A 418 8.51 -23.45 -19.86
N VAL A 419 7.91 -22.88 -20.91
CA VAL A 419 7.31 -23.63 -22.03
C VAL A 419 8.09 -23.47 -23.33
N GLY A 420 9.25 -22.82 -23.30
CA GLY A 420 10.13 -22.64 -24.45
C GLY A 420 9.62 -21.64 -25.49
N ILE A 421 8.79 -20.68 -25.10
CA ILE A 421 8.26 -19.64 -25.99
C ILE A 421 9.10 -18.38 -25.83
N ALA A 422 9.73 -17.95 -26.93
CA ALA A 422 10.54 -16.74 -26.95
C ALA A 422 9.67 -15.47 -26.78
N HIS A 423 10.23 -14.46 -26.12
CA HIS A 423 9.51 -13.21 -25.83
C HIS A 423 10.42 -11.98 -25.88
N THR A 424 9.79 -10.80 -25.90
CA THR A 424 10.44 -9.49 -25.88
C THR A 424 9.49 -8.41 -25.32
N GLY A 425 9.98 -7.19 -25.10
CA GLY A 425 9.16 -6.03 -24.71
C GLY A 425 8.99 -5.81 -23.20
N ILE A 426 9.58 -6.66 -22.35
CA ILE A 426 9.46 -6.52 -20.89
C ILE A 426 10.11 -5.24 -20.35
N GLU A 427 11.25 -4.84 -20.91
CA GLU A 427 12.04 -3.72 -20.43
C GLU A 427 11.28 -2.38 -20.54
N PRO A 428 11.54 -1.41 -19.62
CA PRO A 428 11.02 -0.06 -19.78
C PRO A 428 11.51 0.57 -21.09
N GLU A 429 10.59 1.16 -21.85
CA GLU A 429 10.92 1.93 -23.06
C GLU A 429 10.58 3.42 -22.83
N PRO A 430 11.39 4.15 -22.02
CA PRO A 430 11.18 5.57 -21.83
C PRO A 430 11.46 6.31 -23.15
N PHE A 431 10.66 7.33 -23.42
CA PHE A 431 10.82 8.15 -24.62
C PHE A 431 10.81 9.64 -24.25
N SER A 432 11.69 10.39 -24.91
CA SER A 432 11.79 11.85 -24.83
C SER A 432 12.02 12.39 -26.23
N GLY A 433 11.19 13.31 -26.70
CA GLY A 433 11.26 13.86 -28.05
C GLY A 433 9.87 13.99 -28.68
N ASP A 434 9.83 14.18 -30.00
CA ASP A 434 8.58 14.22 -30.76
C ASP A 434 8.12 12.79 -31.10
N VAL A 435 6.87 12.46 -30.76
CA VAL A 435 6.28 11.15 -31.06
C VAL A 435 6.35 10.79 -32.55
N PHE A 436 6.41 11.77 -33.45
CA PHE A 436 6.56 11.53 -34.89
C PHE A 436 7.94 11.00 -35.29
N ASP A 437 8.97 11.22 -34.47
CA ASP A 437 10.33 10.70 -34.70
C ASP A 437 10.44 9.20 -34.35
N LEU A 438 9.43 8.67 -33.65
CA LEU A 438 9.40 7.24 -33.32
C LEU A 438 9.34 6.36 -34.57
N LYS A 439 8.80 6.84 -35.69
CA LYS A 439 8.74 6.05 -36.94
C LYS A 439 10.12 5.63 -37.45
N ASP A 440 11.15 6.44 -37.18
CA ASP A 440 12.51 6.24 -37.69
C ASP A 440 13.34 5.36 -36.73
N THR A 441 12.93 5.28 -35.47
CA THR A 441 13.65 4.58 -34.39
C THR A 441 12.97 3.27 -33.96
N LEU A 442 11.65 3.19 -34.08
CA LEU A 442 10.85 2.04 -33.67
C LEU A 442 10.85 0.97 -34.76
N LYS A 443 11.66 -0.07 -34.54
CA LYS A 443 11.73 -1.24 -35.43
C LYS A 443 10.95 -2.40 -34.86
N LEU A 444 10.04 -2.97 -35.64
CA LEU A 444 9.29 -4.17 -35.29
C LEU A 444 10.15 -5.43 -35.52
N ASP A 445 10.04 -6.40 -34.63
CA ASP A 445 10.62 -7.72 -34.79
C ASP A 445 9.65 -8.61 -35.60
N PRO A 446 10.01 -9.04 -36.83
CA PRO A 446 9.13 -9.82 -37.69
C PRO A 446 8.82 -11.22 -37.13
N GLU A 447 9.56 -11.69 -36.13
CA GLU A 447 9.31 -12.98 -35.48
C GLU A 447 8.17 -12.89 -34.44
N VAL A 448 7.68 -11.69 -34.10
CA VAL A 448 6.54 -11.52 -33.18
C VAL A 448 5.25 -11.96 -33.86
N GLY A 449 4.54 -12.90 -33.21
CA GLY A 449 3.24 -13.40 -33.66
C GLY A 449 2.14 -13.32 -32.60
N ALA A 450 2.44 -12.77 -31.43
CA ALA A 450 1.47 -12.56 -30.37
C ALA A 450 1.83 -11.33 -29.54
N VAL A 451 0.82 -10.61 -29.07
CA VAL A 451 0.93 -9.56 -28.07
C VAL A 451 0.18 -9.99 -26.82
N THR A 452 0.88 -10.03 -25.69
CA THR A 452 0.29 -10.31 -24.37
C THR A 452 0.32 -9.06 -23.51
N VAL A 453 -0.85 -8.65 -23.02
CA VAL A 453 -1.02 -7.46 -22.18
C VAL A 453 -1.44 -7.84 -20.77
N GLY A 454 -0.71 -7.34 -19.79
CA GLY A 454 -1.01 -7.45 -18.37
C GLY A 454 -0.70 -6.16 -17.62
N LEU A 455 -0.56 -6.25 -16.30
CA LEU A 455 -0.17 -5.09 -15.51
C LEU A 455 1.30 -4.73 -15.80
N ASP A 456 1.52 -3.57 -16.43
CA ASP A 456 2.84 -3.01 -16.74
C ASP A 456 2.99 -1.63 -16.06
N PRO A 457 3.71 -1.53 -14.93
CA PRO A 457 4.01 -0.25 -14.29
C PRO A 457 4.85 0.70 -15.15
N TYR A 458 5.48 0.18 -16.22
CA TYR A 458 6.34 0.90 -17.14
C TYR A 458 5.69 1.07 -18.53
N ILE A 459 4.36 0.98 -18.61
CA ILE A 459 3.64 1.28 -19.86
C ILE A 459 4.07 2.66 -20.40
N SER A 460 4.38 2.69 -21.68
CA SER A 460 4.82 3.90 -22.39
C SER A 460 4.18 3.96 -23.77
N PHE A 461 4.18 5.17 -24.37
CA PHE A 461 3.65 5.37 -25.72
C PHE A 461 4.32 4.47 -26.78
N PRO A 462 5.67 4.30 -26.81
CA PRO A 462 6.32 3.34 -27.72
C PRO A 462 5.85 1.89 -27.54
N LYS A 463 5.63 1.44 -26.29
CA LYS A 463 5.13 0.08 -26.04
C LYS A 463 3.74 -0.13 -26.63
N VAL A 464 2.83 0.83 -26.41
CA VAL A 464 1.48 0.79 -26.98
C VAL A 464 1.54 0.83 -28.52
N MET A 465 2.42 1.68 -29.08
CA MET A 465 2.60 1.79 -30.53
C MET A 465 3.16 0.51 -31.16
N ARG A 466 4.11 -0.18 -30.50
CA ARG A 466 4.60 -1.51 -30.93
C ARG A 466 3.50 -2.55 -30.86
N ALA A 467 2.81 -2.64 -29.72
CA ALA A 467 1.72 -3.59 -29.52
C ALA A 467 0.65 -3.43 -30.61
N ALA A 468 0.17 -2.20 -30.85
CA ALA A 468 -0.82 -1.93 -31.90
C ALA A 468 -0.27 -2.23 -33.30
N SER A 469 1.00 -1.88 -33.58
CA SER A 469 1.64 -2.20 -34.86
C SER A 469 1.73 -3.70 -35.13
N TYR A 470 2.11 -4.51 -34.13
CA TYR A 470 2.08 -5.97 -34.27
C TYR A 470 0.66 -6.50 -34.47
N LEU A 471 -0.32 -5.92 -33.79
CA LEU A 471 -1.73 -6.29 -33.89
C LEU A 471 -2.41 -5.81 -35.17
N SER A 472 -1.73 -5.01 -36.01
CA SER A 472 -2.23 -4.70 -37.35
C SER A 472 -2.22 -5.92 -38.28
N ASP A 473 -1.37 -6.91 -37.99
CA ASP A 473 -1.44 -8.23 -38.61
C ASP A 473 -2.62 -9.02 -38.00
N PRO A 474 -3.63 -9.42 -38.80
CA PRO A 474 -4.78 -10.17 -38.31
C PRO A 474 -4.40 -11.53 -37.71
N ASP A 475 -3.28 -12.12 -38.16
CA ASP A 475 -2.78 -13.42 -37.67
C ASP A 475 -2.00 -13.29 -36.36
N CYS A 476 -1.61 -12.07 -35.97
CA CYS A 476 -1.00 -11.81 -34.67
C CYS A 476 -2.03 -11.98 -33.55
N LEU A 477 -1.74 -12.84 -32.58
CA LEU A 477 -2.63 -13.14 -31.46
C LEU A 477 -2.67 -11.98 -30.48
N PHE A 478 -3.87 -11.55 -30.09
CA PHE A 478 -4.04 -10.56 -29.01
C PHE A 478 -4.52 -11.25 -27.73
N ILE A 479 -3.73 -11.18 -26.65
CA ILE A 479 -4.00 -11.84 -25.38
C ILE A 479 -3.97 -10.82 -24.24
N ALA A 480 -4.98 -10.88 -23.37
CA ALA A 480 -5.02 -10.15 -22.11
C ALA A 480 -4.93 -11.11 -20.94
N THR A 481 -4.03 -10.86 -20.00
CA THR A 481 -3.89 -11.68 -18.79
C THR A 481 -5.13 -11.59 -17.90
N ASN A 482 -5.64 -10.38 -17.67
CA ASN A 482 -6.93 -10.11 -17.01
C ASN A 482 -7.43 -8.71 -17.45
N THR A 483 -8.66 -8.36 -17.06
CA THR A 483 -9.28 -7.06 -17.36
C THR A 483 -9.67 -6.29 -16.10
N ASP A 484 -8.96 -6.51 -14.99
CA ASP A 484 -9.25 -5.83 -13.74
C ASP A 484 -8.99 -4.32 -13.89
N GLU A 485 -10.00 -3.49 -13.59
CA GLU A 485 -9.99 -2.05 -13.87
C GLU A 485 -8.97 -1.29 -13.02
N LYS A 486 -8.95 -1.57 -11.71
CA LYS A 486 -8.17 -0.83 -10.72
C LYS A 486 -7.92 -1.68 -9.48
N PHE A 487 -6.88 -1.30 -8.73
CA PHE A 487 -6.60 -1.83 -7.41
C PHE A 487 -6.59 -0.70 -6.36
N PRO A 488 -7.29 -0.85 -5.23
CA PRO A 488 -7.18 0.10 -4.14
C PRO A 488 -5.85 -0.07 -3.41
N LEU A 489 -5.11 1.03 -3.23
CA LEU A 489 -3.91 1.02 -2.39
C LEU A 489 -4.34 1.24 -0.94
N SER A 490 -4.26 0.17 -0.14
CA SER A 490 -4.51 0.25 1.30
C SER A 490 -3.68 1.38 1.91
N SER A 491 -4.31 2.23 2.73
CA SER A 491 -3.68 3.36 3.41
C SER A 491 -3.27 4.55 2.51
N SER A 492 -3.82 4.65 1.30
CA SER A 492 -3.65 5.80 0.39
C SER A 492 -4.97 6.24 -0.23
N ASN A 493 -5.08 7.52 -0.60
CA ASN A 493 -6.16 8.03 -1.45
C ASN A 493 -5.88 7.84 -2.95
N LEU A 494 -4.77 7.18 -3.31
CA LEU A 494 -4.40 6.90 -4.67
C LEU A 494 -5.10 5.63 -5.18
N VAL A 495 -5.58 5.69 -6.42
CA VAL A 495 -6.15 4.55 -7.15
C VAL A 495 -5.10 4.06 -8.13
N MET A 496 -4.71 2.78 -8.01
CA MET A 496 -3.75 2.17 -8.93
C MET A 496 -4.49 1.60 -10.16
N PRO A 497 -4.05 1.89 -11.40
CA PRO A 497 -4.62 1.25 -12.58
C PRO A 497 -4.38 -0.26 -12.54
N GLY A 498 -5.40 -1.04 -12.90
CA GLY A 498 -5.26 -2.47 -13.09
C GLY A 498 -4.84 -2.82 -14.52
N ALA A 499 -4.68 -4.10 -14.81
CA ALA A 499 -4.31 -4.53 -16.16
C ALA A 499 -5.38 -4.16 -17.20
N GLY A 500 -6.65 -4.10 -16.81
CA GLY A 500 -7.76 -3.70 -17.68
C GLY A 500 -7.60 -2.30 -18.28
N ALA A 501 -7.03 -1.35 -17.53
CA ALA A 501 -6.76 0.00 -18.05
C ALA A 501 -5.71 -0.03 -19.18
N ILE A 502 -4.67 -0.84 -19.01
CA ILE A 502 -3.58 -1.03 -19.98
C ILE A 502 -4.10 -1.80 -21.21
N VAL A 503 -4.87 -2.86 -20.97
CA VAL A 503 -5.56 -3.63 -22.02
C VAL A 503 -6.44 -2.71 -22.85
N LYS A 504 -7.23 -1.83 -22.23
CA LYS A 504 -8.12 -0.92 -22.95
C LYS A 504 -7.36 0.10 -23.79
N CYS A 505 -6.20 0.55 -23.32
CA CYS A 505 -5.32 1.41 -24.09
C CYS A 505 -4.85 0.73 -25.38
N VAL A 506 -4.36 -0.51 -25.30
CA VAL A 506 -3.93 -1.28 -26.49
C VAL A 506 -5.12 -1.65 -27.39
N GLU A 507 -6.23 -2.12 -26.81
CA GLU A 507 -7.46 -2.49 -27.55
C GLU A 507 -8.01 -1.32 -28.36
N THR A 508 -7.99 -0.10 -27.80
CA THR A 508 -8.50 1.10 -28.48
C THR A 508 -7.66 1.43 -29.71
N VAL A 509 -6.34 1.37 -29.61
CA VAL A 509 -5.44 1.70 -30.73
C VAL A 509 -5.38 0.56 -31.76
N ALA A 510 -5.50 -0.69 -31.31
CA ALA A 510 -5.49 -1.86 -32.19
C ALA A 510 -6.85 -2.14 -32.86
N GLU A 511 -7.93 -1.51 -32.40
CA GLU A 511 -9.32 -1.74 -32.85
C GLU A 511 -9.73 -3.23 -32.85
N ARG A 512 -9.13 -4.00 -31.94
CA ARG A 512 -9.31 -5.46 -31.83
C ARG A 512 -9.41 -5.82 -30.37
N SER A 513 -10.37 -6.67 -30.00
CA SER A 513 -10.49 -7.16 -28.62
C SER A 513 -9.56 -8.35 -28.36
N PRO A 514 -8.93 -8.43 -27.17
CA PRO A 514 -8.05 -9.53 -26.81
C PRO A 514 -8.82 -10.78 -26.38
N VAL A 515 -8.14 -11.91 -26.43
CA VAL A 515 -8.54 -13.09 -25.67
C VAL A 515 -8.16 -12.92 -24.20
N VAL A 516 -9.14 -12.85 -23.32
CA VAL A 516 -8.91 -12.73 -21.87
C VAL A 516 -8.67 -14.10 -21.23
N MET A 517 -7.54 -14.23 -20.53
CA MET A 517 -7.13 -15.47 -19.85
C MET A 517 -7.66 -15.57 -18.42
N GLY A 518 -7.76 -14.45 -17.70
CA GLY A 518 -8.15 -14.41 -16.29
C GLY A 518 -9.65 -14.52 -16.04
N LYS A 519 -10.01 -14.68 -14.76
CA LYS A 519 -11.38 -14.65 -14.25
C LYS A 519 -12.09 -13.36 -14.71
N PRO A 520 -13.35 -13.39 -15.17
CA PRO A 520 -14.29 -14.52 -15.14
C PRO A 520 -14.27 -15.47 -16.36
N SER A 521 -13.21 -15.43 -17.19
CA SER A 521 -13.08 -16.26 -18.39
C SER A 521 -12.96 -17.75 -18.06
N VAL A 522 -13.77 -18.59 -18.72
CA VAL A 522 -13.68 -20.06 -18.61
C VAL A 522 -12.36 -20.63 -19.13
N LYS A 523 -11.58 -19.84 -19.87
CA LYS A 523 -10.29 -20.27 -20.43
C LYS A 523 -9.26 -20.60 -19.36
N MET A 524 -9.25 -19.87 -18.24
CA MET A 524 -8.40 -20.18 -17.10
C MET A 524 -8.67 -21.60 -16.58
N PHE A 525 -9.93 -21.90 -16.29
CA PHE A 525 -10.32 -23.21 -15.79
C PHE A 525 -10.10 -24.30 -16.84
N SER A 526 -10.48 -24.06 -18.11
CA SER A 526 -10.29 -25.04 -19.20
C SER A 526 -8.82 -25.43 -19.37
N SER A 527 -7.90 -24.48 -19.20
CA SER A 527 -6.45 -24.72 -19.34
C SER A 527 -5.89 -25.65 -18.25
N ILE A 528 -6.48 -25.63 -17.04
CA ILE A 528 -6.03 -26.45 -15.91
C ILE A 528 -6.85 -27.72 -15.73
N ARG A 529 -8.13 -27.71 -16.13
CA ARG A 529 -9.07 -28.83 -15.99
C ARG A 529 -8.51 -30.07 -16.65
N ASP A 530 -8.08 -29.95 -17.90
CA ASP A 530 -7.61 -31.09 -18.68
C ASP A 530 -6.25 -31.60 -18.17
N GLN A 531 -5.41 -30.68 -17.68
CA GLN A 531 -4.09 -31.03 -17.13
C GLN A 531 -4.18 -31.78 -15.80
N TYR A 532 -5.09 -31.35 -14.91
CA TYR A 532 -5.22 -31.91 -13.56
C TYR A 532 -6.44 -32.83 -13.38
N GLN A 533 -7.19 -33.09 -14.46
CA GLN A 533 -8.39 -33.93 -14.49
C GLN A 533 -9.41 -33.50 -13.43
N LEU A 534 -9.68 -32.19 -13.37
CA LEU A 534 -10.60 -31.60 -12.39
C LEU A 534 -12.05 -31.87 -12.82
N ASP A 535 -12.86 -32.40 -11.91
CA ASP A 535 -14.31 -32.50 -12.10
C ASP A 535 -14.98 -31.20 -11.60
N PRO A 536 -15.60 -30.41 -12.49
CA PRO A 536 -16.24 -29.15 -12.11
C PRO A 536 -17.30 -29.33 -11.02
N SER A 537 -18.07 -30.41 -11.10
CA SER A 537 -19.16 -30.70 -10.14
C SER A 537 -18.66 -31.07 -8.75
N ARG A 538 -17.38 -31.42 -8.63
CA ARG A 538 -16.69 -31.74 -7.37
C ARG A 538 -15.67 -30.67 -6.99
N THR A 539 -15.80 -29.46 -7.54
CA THR A 539 -14.86 -28.37 -7.35
C THR A 539 -15.56 -27.15 -6.77
N LEU A 540 -14.98 -26.57 -5.71
CA LEU A 540 -15.45 -25.35 -5.06
C LEU A 540 -14.53 -24.16 -5.41
N MET A 541 -15.09 -23.06 -5.89
CA MET A 541 -14.41 -21.76 -6.04
C MET A 541 -14.71 -20.87 -4.84
N ILE A 542 -13.67 -20.45 -4.13
CA ILE A 542 -13.72 -19.51 -3.00
C ILE A 542 -13.14 -18.16 -3.44
N GLY A 543 -13.93 -17.10 -3.33
CA GLY A 543 -13.54 -15.74 -3.73
C GLY A 543 -14.15 -14.68 -2.84
N ASP A 544 -13.67 -13.45 -2.91
CA ASP A 544 -14.28 -12.30 -2.23
C ASP A 544 -15.04 -11.37 -3.17
N ARG A 545 -14.90 -11.58 -4.50
CA ARG A 545 -15.49 -10.70 -5.51
C ARG A 545 -16.45 -11.45 -6.42
N CYS A 546 -17.74 -11.14 -6.30
CA CYS A 546 -18.77 -11.90 -7.01
C CYS A 546 -18.75 -11.75 -8.54
N ASN A 547 -18.41 -10.57 -9.05
CA ASN A 547 -18.36 -10.34 -10.50
C ASN A 547 -17.11 -10.92 -11.18
N THR A 548 -16.14 -11.42 -10.43
CA THR A 548 -14.95 -12.13 -10.96
C THR A 548 -14.93 -13.57 -10.52
N ASP A 549 -14.87 -13.86 -9.22
CA ASP A 549 -14.64 -15.21 -8.69
C ASP A 549 -15.88 -16.08 -8.71
N ILE A 550 -17.01 -15.54 -8.25
CA ILE A 550 -18.27 -16.30 -8.24
C ILE A 550 -18.78 -16.47 -9.66
N LEU A 551 -18.72 -15.41 -10.46
CA LEU A 551 -19.05 -15.49 -11.88
C LEU A 551 -18.11 -16.48 -12.62
N PHE A 552 -16.82 -16.49 -12.31
CA PHE A 552 -15.88 -17.50 -12.82
C PHE A 552 -16.31 -18.92 -12.45
N GLY A 553 -16.59 -19.16 -11.17
CA GLY A 553 -17.01 -20.47 -10.68
C GLY A 553 -18.27 -20.96 -11.38
N LYS A 554 -19.30 -20.10 -11.48
CA LYS A 554 -20.54 -20.43 -12.21
C LYS A 554 -20.32 -20.69 -13.70
N ASN A 555 -19.57 -19.83 -14.38
CA ASN A 555 -19.26 -20.02 -15.80
C ASN A 555 -18.52 -21.34 -16.07
N CYS A 556 -17.79 -21.84 -15.07
CA CYS A 556 -17.07 -23.10 -15.15
C CYS A 556 -17.86 -24.31 -14.61
N GLY A 557 -19.08 -24.10 -14.09
CA GLY A 557 -19.91 -25.15 -13.50
C GLY A 557 -19.41 -25.66 -12.14
N LEU A 558 -18.69 -24.81 -11.39
CA LEU A 558 -18.16 -25.11 -10.06
C LEU A 558 -19.18 -24.74 -8.98
N HIS A 559 -19.07 -25.38 -7.81
CA HIS A 559 -19.64 -24.82 -6.60
C HIS A 559 -18.95 -23.50 -6.26
N THR A 560 -19.68 -22.57 -5.63
CA THR A 560 -19.18 -21.23 -5.33
C THR A 560 -19.39 -20.84 -3.88
N MET A 561 -18.36 -20.26 -3.28
CA MET A 561 -18.41 -19.69 -1.94
C MET A 561 -17.82 -18.29 -1.95
N VAL A 562 -18.57 -17.32 -1.42
CA VAL A 562 -18.06 -15.96 -1.21
C VAL A 562 -17.62 -15.77 0.23
N VAL A 563 -16.43 -15.19 0.44
CA VAL A 563 -16.00 -14.69 1.76
C VAL A 563 -16.23 -13.19 1.85
N LEU A 564 -16.80 -12.73 2.97
CA LEU A 564 -17.16 -11.32 3.18
C LEU A 564 -16.01 -10.46 3.75
N SER A 565 -14.80 -11.01 3.80
CA SER A 565 -13.57 -10.32 4.25
C SER A 565 -13.00 -9.33 3.24
N GLY A 566 -13.51 -9.32 2.01
CA GLY A 566 -12.96 -8.56 0.89
C GLY A 566 -13.95 -7.66 0.17
N VAL A 567 -14.12 -7.82 -1.15
CA VAL A 567 -14.84 -6.85 -1.97
C VAL A 567 -16.36 -6.87 -1.79
N THR A 568 -16.95 -8.07 -1.75
CA THR A 568 -18.40 -8.25 -1.67
C THR A 568 -18.87 -8.14 -0.21
N GLU A 569 -19.88 -7.31 0.05
CA GLU A 569 -20.50 -7.17 1.35
C GLU A 569 -21.86 -7.89 1.41
N MET A 570 -22.35 -8.18 2.63
CA MET A 570 -23.66 -8.82 2.84
C MET A 570 -24.81 -8.06 2.15
N LYS A 571 -24.77 -6.72 2.19
CA LYS A 571 -25.76 -5.85 1.55
C LYS A 571 -25.83 -6.05 0.03
N ASP A 572 -24.71 -6.43 -0.60
CA ASP A 572 -24.66 -6.68 -2.05
C ASP A 572 -25.41 -7.98 -2.38
N LEU A 573 -25.18 -9.03 -1.59
CA LEU A 573 -25.89 -10.32 -1.72
C LEU A 573 -27.39 -10.15 -1.50
N GLU A 574 -27.80 -9.41 -0.47
CA GLU A 574 -29.21 -9.08 -0.20
C GLU A 574 -29.84 -8.32 -1.36
N ALA A 575 -29.16 -7.28 -1.86
CA ALA A 575 -29.64 -6.49 -2.99
C ALA A 575 -29.76 -7.31 -4.28
N TRP A 576 -28.81 -8.21 -4.55
CA TRP A 576 -28.85 -9.07 -5.74
C TRP A 576 -29.94 -10.15 -5.63
N ALA A 577 -30.12 -10.78 -4.47
CA ALA A 577 -31.17 -11.77 -4.25
C ALA A 577 -32.58 -11.18 -4.37
N ALA A 578 -32.78 -9.95 -3.88
CA ALA A 578 -34.03 -9.23 -3.98
C ALA A 578 -34.29 -8.63 -5.37
N SER A 579 -33.27 -8.58 -6.25
CA SER A 579 -33.42 -7.96 -7.56
C SER A 579 -34.29 -8.79 -8.51
N SER A 580 -34.99 -8.13 -9.44
CA SER A 580 -35.66 -8.78 -10.56
C SER A 580 -34.74 -8.99 -11.78
N ASP A 581 -33.49 -8.54 -11.70
CA ASP A 581 -32.49 -8.62 -12.76
C ASP A 581 -31.75 -9.97 -12.72
N GLU A 582 -31.92 -10.78 -13.77
CA GLU A 582 -31.29 -12.11 -13.88
C GLU A 582 -29.76 -12.03 -13.92
N GLU A 583 -29.17 -10.94 -14.44
CA GLU A 583 -27.71 -10.79 -14.45
C GLU A 583 -27.14 -10.62 -13.04
N LYS A 584 -27.93 -10.03 -12.11
CA LYS A 584 -27.53 -9.94 -10.70
C LYS A 584 -27.64 -11.27 -9.99
N HIS A 585 -28.58 -12.13 -10.39
CA HIS A 585 -28.68 -13.48 -9.82
C HIS A 585 -27.46 -14.33 -10.18
N LYS A 586 -26.81 -14.08 -11.33
CA LYS A 586 -25.54 -14.73 -11.67
C LYS A 586 -24.43 -14.39 -10.67
N LEU A 587 -24.49 -13.27 -9.96
CA LEU A 587 -23.49 -12.89 -8.96
C LEU A 587 -23.65 -13.59 -7.60
N LEU A 588 -24.81 -14.22 -7.32
CA LEU A 588 -25.06 -14.88 -6.03
C LEU A 588 -24.27 -16.18 -5.90
N ALA A 589 -23.43 -16.32 -4.88
CA ALA A 589 -22.73 -17.59 -4.60
C ALA A 589 -23.69 -18.68 -4.11
N ASP A 590 -23.26 -19.94 -4.14
CA ASP A 590 -24.02 -21.05 -3.52
C ASP A 590 -23.94 -20.97 -1.99
N TYR A 591 -22.74 -20.63 -1.50
CA TYR A 591 -22.43 -20.50 -0.08
C TYR A 591 -21.78 -19.16 0.26
N TYR A 592 -21.83 -18.77 1.52
CA TYR A 592 -21.02 -17.66 2.01
C TYR A 592 -20.43 -17.93 3.40
N LEU A 593 -19.36 -17.20 3.71
CA LEU A 593 -18.73 -17.14 5.02
C LEU A 593 -18.32 -15.70 5.35
N PRO A 594 -18.36 -15.27 6.63
CA PRO A 594 -17.81 -13.97 6.99
C PRO A 594 -16.31 -13.90 6.67
N GLN A 595 -15.52 -14.88 7.10
CA GLN A 595 -14.09 -15.03 6.77
C GLN A 595 -13.74 -16.51 6.55
N LEU A 596 -12.59 -16.78 5.92
CA LEU A 596 -12.21 -18.15 5.59
C LEU A 596 -11.87 -19.00 6.83
N ASP A 597 -11.38 -18.39 7.91
CA ASP A 597 -11.07 -19.06 9.16
C ASP A 597 -12.30 -19.45 9.98
N ASP A 598 -13.47 -18.94 9.64
CA ASP A 598 -14.74 -19.44 10.18
C ASP A 598 -15.02 -20.89 9.78
N LEU A 599 -14.30 -21.46 8.80
CA LEU A 599 -14.33 -22.89 8.52
C LEU A 599 -13.72 -23.73 9.63
N ILE A 600 -12.67 -23.26 10.30
CA ILE A 600 -11.89 -24.04 11.28
C ILE A 600 -12.79 -24.71 12.34
N PRO A 601 -13.65 -23.99 13.08
CA PRO A 601 -14.51 -24.61 14.09
C PRO A 601 -15.59 -25.54 13.49
N LEU A 602 -15.81 -25.50 12.17
CA LEU A 602 -16.72 -26.40 11.46
C LEU A 602 -16.03 -27.69 11.02
N LEU A 603 -14.69 -27.68 10.90
CA LEU A 603 -13.88 -28.85 10.54
C LEU A 603 -13.51 -29.71 11.77
N GLU A 604 -13.70 -29.19 12.99
CA GLU A 604 -13.54 -29.85 14.30
C GLU A 604 -14.81 -30.58 14.78
#